data_AF-A0A257ISY7-F1
#
_entry.id   AF-A0A257ISY7-F1
#
_cell.length_a   1.000
_cell.length_b   1.000
_cell.length_c   1.000
_cell.angle_alpha   90.00
_cell.angle_beta   90.00
_cell.angle_gamma   90.00
#
_symmetry.space_group_name_H-M   'P 1'
#
loop_
_entity.id
_entity.type
_entity.pdbx_description
1 polymer ?
#
loop_
_entity_poly.entity_id
_entity_poly.type
_entity_poly.pdbx_seq_one_letter_code
_entity_poly.pdbx_strand_id
1 'polypeptide(L)'
;MKANWDGILTKASYLYLSLPFLIFCLAWLNLTSSIAFSSITLVSIFLCLKNVHSDFSINYLVSKNPRIIWVSLLIILFIIFFSGIGHYTYQNNDHLYRGALFADLVKYDWPVMYKVSGFPGHFLEGKTTMMTYYLGFYLPAAAVGKALGLEFGRFALFLWTFIGTVLVVFQTGKYLRKFNYKLLLLFFGWGTLFFIGALYKNSFIDIYTEKANPLWAGMILYADSNLGLIYWTFNQSLTAWLVLLLIFNKGPKQNIIFLYSLTFFLSPFAFVGMFPFIIFSVCKNYEGTLKFDLWKNVKHYLSFQNIIGAALVVGLNFIYIDSNKAGKFFQVLHHRPKILIVFYLLSWAIIAFLISSKFKKNTLFWLVIIVLIPLPFFQQGFGIDFPGRLSIPALFFLMLLVGQFLIEEKSGWRKWAVLAYMSVSAIWHIGFEVGKPIIWTSAENISHKTDWDDQLMAAENPELQKVGKILKDIEGKDILIQDHKTIVNPNNNVIWNYMADIEGSRFYRWFAKKQ
;
A
#
# COMPACT_ATOMS: atom_id res chain seq x y z
N MET A 1 28.60 -11.98 20.83
CA MET A 1 28.31 -12.10 19.38
C MET A 1 27.35 -10.96 19.01
N LYS A 2 27.76 -9.94 18.23
CA LYS A 2 26.83 -8.84 17.87
C LYS A 2 25.79 -9.39 16.90
N ALA A 3 24.50 -9.30 17.25
CA ALA A 3 23.41 -9.77 16.39
C ALA A 3 23.51 -9.16 14.98
N ASN A 4 23.33 -9.98 13.95
CA ASN A 4 23.29 -9.50 12.57
C ASN A 4 21.88 -8.99 12.24
N TRP A 5 21.59 -7.77 12.69
CA TRP A 5 20.28 -7.15 12.48
C TRP A 5 19.90 -7.01 11.00
N ASP A 6 20.88 -6.82 10.10
CA ASP A 6 20.62 -6.75 8.67
C ASP A 6 20.05 -8.06 8.13
N GLY A 7 20.75 -9.17 8.39
CA GLY A 7 20.29 -10.50 8.00
C GLY A 7 18.93 -10.84 8.62
N ILE A 8 18.70 -10.51 9.89
CA ILE A 8 17.43 -10.79 10.59
C ILE A 8 16.27 -10.02 9.94
N LEU A 9 16.41 -8.70 9.74
CA LEU A 9 15.33 -7.86 9.22
C LEU A 9 15.09 -8.10 7.73
N THR A 10 16.13 -8.41 6.95
CA THR A 10 15.93 -8.90 5.58
C THR A 10 15.18 -10.23 5.57
N LYS A 11 15.55 -11.24 6.38
CA LYS A 11 14.80 -12.50 6.47
C LYS A 11 13.35 -12.30 6.93
N ALA A 12 13.13 -11.42 7.91
CA ALA A 12 11.79 -11.03 8.34
C ALA A 12 10.97 -10.42 7.20
N SER A 13 11.59 -9.64 6.31
CA SER A 13 10.93 -9.09 5.12
C SER A 13 10.45 -10.18 4.15
N TYR A 14 11.23 -11.24 3.95
CA TYR A 14 10.83 -12.39 3.13
C TYR A 14 9.67 -13.16 3.76
N LEU A 15 9.72 -13.39 5.07
CA LEU A 15 8.65 -14.06 5.81
C LEU A 15 7.36 -13.24 5.80
N TYR A 16 7.46 -11.92 6.00
CA TYR A 16 6.33 -10.99 5.96
C TYR A 16 5.56 -11.09 4.63
N LEU A 17 6.28 -11.16 3.50
CA LEU A 17 5.67 -11.24 2.17
C LEU A 17 5.12 -12.63 1.83
N SER A 18 5.71 -13.70 2.38
CA SER A 18 5.37 -15.07 1.99
C SER A 18 4.34 -15.74 2.90
N LEU A 19 4.27 -15.35 4.17
CA LEU A 19 3.33 -15.90 5.15
C LEU A 19 1.85 -15.80 4.70
N PRO A 20 1.37 -14.65 4.19
CA PRO A 20 0.05 -14.55 3.57
C PRO A 20 -0.32 -15.66 2.59
N PHE A 21 0.57 -15.97 1.66
CA PHE A 21 0.31 -16.95 0.61
C PHE A 21 0.33 -18.38 1.15
N LEU A 22 1.18 -18.64 2.13
CA LEU A 22 1.19 -19.92 2.83
C LEU A 22 -0.14 -20.15 3.59
N ILE A 23 -0.63 -19.14 4.30
CA ILE A 23 -1.94 -19.21 4.98
C ILE A 23 -3.04 -19.50 3.96
N PHE A 24 -3.04 -18.80 2.82
CA PHE A 24 -4.00 -19.04 1.74
C PHE A 24 -3.96 -20.49 1.24
N CYS A 25 -2.78 -21.04 0.98
CA CYS A 25 -2.64 -22.43 0.53
C CYS A 25 -3.20 -23.44 1.55
N LEU A 26 -3.01 -23.16 2.85
CA LEU A 26 -3.49 -24.02 3.94
C LEU A 26 -5.01 -23.91 4.16
N ALA A 27 -5.56 -22.72 3.98
CA ALA A 27 -6.93 -22.41 4.38
C ALA A 27 -7.96 -22.46 3.24
N TRP A 28 -7.59 -22.08 2.01
CA TRP A 28 -8.52 -22.03 0.88
C TRP A 28 -8.55 -23.30 0.06
N LEU A 29 -7.47 -24.11 0.07
CA LEU A 29 -7.33 -25.25 -0.83
C LEU A 29 -7.85 -26.55 -0.23
N ASN A 30 -8.33 -27.45 -1.07
CA ASN A 30 -8.59 -28.84 -0.70
C ASN A 30 -7.29 -29.52 -0.22
N LEU A 31 -7.42 -30.60 0.56
CA LEU A 31 -6.29 -31.23 1.25
C LEU A 31 -5.10 -31.55 0.32
N THR A 32 -5.35 -32.19 -0.81
CA THR A 32 -4.31 -32.57 -1.78
C THR A 32 -3.57 -31.35 -2.32
N SER A 33 -4.31 -30.34 -2.79
CA SER A 33 -3.74 -29.09 -3.30
C SER A 33 -3.02 -28.32 -2.20
N SER A 34 -3.57 -28.31 -0.99
CA SER A 34 -2.99 -27.64 0.17
C SER A 34 -1.61 -28.18 0.51
N ILE A 35 -1.46 -29.51 0.61
CA ILE A 35 -0.17 -30.17 0.88
C ILE A 35 0.84 -29.83 -0.22
N ALA A 36 0.46 -30.00 -1.49
CA ALA A 36 1.36 -29.77 -2.62
C ALA A 36 1.82 -28.31 -2.70
N PHE A 37 0.89 -27.35 -2.68
CA PHE A 37 1.19 -25.94 -2.86
C PHE A 37 1.90 -25.33 -1.66
N SER A 38 1.54 -25.74 -0.44
CA SER A 38 2.23 -25.30 0.78
C SER A 38 3.65 -25.84 0.85
N SER A 39 3.89 -27.10 0.43
CA SER A 39 5.24 -27.69 0.40
C SER A 39 6.16 -26.95 -0.57
N ILE A 40 5.70 -26.68 -1.80
CA ILE A 40 6.47 -25.92 -2.79
C ILE A 40 6.74 -24.49 -2.28
N THR A 41 5.76 -23.86 -1.66
CA THR A 41 5.90 -22.53 -1.06
C THR A 41 6.94 -22.54 0.06
N LEU A 42 6.88 -23.50 0.99
CA LEU A 42 7.84 -23.65 2.09
C LEU A 42 9.26 -23.89 1.60
N VAL A 43 9.46 -24.76 0.60
CA VAL A 43 10.77 -24.98 -0.04
C VAL A 43 11.27 -23.69 -0.68
N SER A 44 10.40 -22.96 -1.38
CA SER A 44 10.76 -21.69 -2.01
C SER A 44 11.17 -20.63 -0.98
N ILE A 45 10.45 -20.53 0.13
CA ILE A 45 10.79 -19.65 1.27
C ILE A 45 12.13 -20.06 1.86
N PHE A 46 12.33 -21.36 2.15
CA PHE A 46 13.57 -21.87 2.72
C PHE A 46 14.79 -21.54 1.83
N LEU A 47 14.69 -21.80 0.53
CA LEU A 47 15.75 -21.48 -0.43
C LEU A 47 16.00 -19.97 -0.52
N CYS A 48 14.94 -19.16 -0.50
CA CYS A 48 15.07 -17.71 -0.45
C CYS A 48 15.85 -17.24 0.78
N LEU A 49 15.49 -17.73 1.97
CA LEU A 49 16.12 -17.37 3.24
C LEU A 49 17.57 -17.85 3.33
N LYS A 50 17.89 -19.00 2.75
CA LYS A 50 19.26 -19.53 2.65
C LYS A 50 20.16 -18.62 1.81
N ASN A 51 19.62 -18.04 0.75
CA ASN A 51 20.34 -17.14 -0.14
C ASN A 51 20.47 -15.71 0.42
N VAL A 52 19.83 -15.36 1.54
CA VAL A 52 19.95 -14.01 2.11
C VAL A 52 21.38 -13.82 2.63
N HIS A 53 22.10 -12.91 1.97
CA HIS A 53 23.41 -12.44 2.38
C HIS A 53 23.28 -11.07 3.05
N SER A 54 24.11 -10.86 4.07
CA SER A 54 24.16 -9.63 4.86
C SER A 54 25.36 -8.82 4.42
N ASP A 55 25.15 -7.98 3.40
CA ASP A 55 26.22 -7.18 2.82
C ASP A 55 26.32 -5.78 3.46
N PHE A 56 25.37 -5.44 4.36
CA PHE A 56 25.31 -4.11 4.96
C PHE A 56 25.33 -4.19 6.49
N SER A 57 26.39 -3.65 7.10
CA SER A 57 26.47 -3.54 8.56
C SER A 57 25.63 -2.38 9.06
N ILE A 58 24.30 -2.55 9.09
CA ILE A 58 23.41 -1.62 9.81
C ILE A 58 23.83 -1.46 11.26
N ASN A 59 24.46 -2.49 11.82
CA ASN A 59 25.17 -2.45 13.08
C ASN A 59 26.09 -1.23 13.23
N TYR A 60 26.78 -0.78 12.16
CA TYR A 60 27.61 0.41 12.19
C TYR A 60 26.77 1.71 12.29
N LEU A 61 25.70 1.83 11.50
CA LEU A 61 24.83 3.01 11.52
C LEU A 61 24.03 3.12 12.82
N VAL A 62 23.49 2.01 13.30
CA VAL A 62 22.71 1.91 14.54
C VAL A 62 23.60 2.13 15.77
N SER A 63 24.82 1.61 15.76
CA SER A 63 25.74 1.78 16.90
C SER A 63 26.11 3.23 17.19
N LYS A 64 26.04 4.12 16.20
CA LYS A 64 26.33 5.55 16.40
C LYS A 64 25.24 6.30 17.15
N ASN A 65 23.98 5.87 17.05
CA ASN A 65 22.88 6.52 17.77
C ASN A 65 21.69 5.56 17.95
N PRO A 66 21.69 4.69 18.97
CA PRO A 66 20.60 3.73 19.17
C PRO A 66 19.24 4.39 19.46
N ARG A 67 19.22 5.64 19.94
CA ARG A 67 17.98 6.40 20.19
C ARG A 67 17.15 6.58 18.92
N ILE A 68 17.79 6.64 17.74
CA ILE A 68 17.06 6.80 16.49
C ILE A 68 16.09 5.66 16.23
N ILE A 69 16.41 4.42 16.65
CA ILE A 69 15.53 3.27 16.46
C ILE A 69 14.25 3.48 17.25
N TRP A 70 14.37 3.78 18.54
CA TRP A 70 13.22 3.99 19.40
C TRP A 70 12.35 5.16 18.93
N VAL A 71 12.97 6.27 18.52
CA VAL A 71 12.25 7.40 17.93
C VAL A 71 11.56 7.00 16.62
N SER A 72 12.22 6.24 15.74
CA SER A 72 11.59 5.73 14.52
C SER A 72 10.39 4.83 14.84
N LEU A 73 10.52 3.91 15.80
CA LEU A 73 9.43 3.03 16.21
C LEU A 73 8.25 3.82 16.78
N LEU A 74 8.51 4.83 17.62
CA LEU A 74 7.47 5.69 18.17
C LEU A 74 6.76 6.52 17.09
N ILE A 75 7.50 7.10 16.14
CA ILE A 75 6.92 7.86 15.02
C ILE A 75 6.07 6.94 14.14
N ILE A 76 6.58 5.77 13.77
CA ILE A 76 5.82 4.80 12.97
C ILE A 76 4.57 4.36 13.73
N LEU A 77 4.69 4.07 15.03
CA LEU A 77 3.56 3.65 15.86
C LEU A 77 2.49 4.74 15.90
N PHE A 78 2.89 6.00 16.12
CA PHE A 78 2.00 7.15 16.13
C PHE A 78 1.25 7.31 14.79
N ILE A 79 1.98 7.22 13.68
CA ILE A 79 1.39 7.34 12.33
C ILE A 79 0.40 6.19 12.07
N ILE A 80 0.77 4.94 12.36
CA ILE A 80 -0.12 3.80 12.14
C ILE A 80 -1.32 3.86 13.09
N PHE A 81 -1.17 4.36 14.31
CA PHE A 81 -2.28 4.50 15.26
C PHE A 81 -3.35 5.43 14.72
N PHE A 82 -2.97 6.59 14.16
CA PHE A 82 -3.91 7.56 13.58
C PHE A 82 -4.37 7.21 12.16
N SER A 83 -3.95 6.08 11.59
CA SER A 83 -4.38 5.65 10.24
C SER A 83 -5.79 5.07 10.17
N GLY A 84 -6.44 4.86 11.32
CA GLY A 84 -7.74 4.17 11.43
C GLY A 84 -7.64 2.64 11.28
N ILE A 85 -6.46 2.10 10.97
CA ILE A 85 -6.23 0.65 10.89
C ILE A 85 -6.39 0.02 12.28
N GLY A 86 -7.25 -0.98 12.37
CA GLY A 86 -7.58 -1.63 13.65
C GLY A 86 -8.73 -0.99 14.42
N HIS A 87 -9.41 0.01 13.85
CA HIS A 87 -10.61 0.65 14.44
C HIS A 87 -10.32 1.41 15.76
N TYR A 88 -9.15 2.04 15.88
CA TYR A 88 -8.76 2.79 17.08
C TYR A 88 -8.99 4.31 16.98
N THR A 89 -9.00 4.85 15.76
CA THR A 89 -9.13 6.28 15.47
C THR A 89 -10.01 6.48 14.25
N TYR A 90 -10.28 7.75 13.92
CA TYR A 90 -11.02 8.11 12.70
C TYR A 90 -10.54 7.36 11.46
N GLN A 91 -11.52 6.85 10.71
CA GLN A 91 -11.33 6.07 9.50
C GLN A 91 -11.77 6.85 8.26
N ASN A 92 -10.89 6.89 7.27
CA ASN A 92 -11.24 7.36 5.93
C ASN A 92 -12.28 6.43 5.27
N ASN A 93 -13.06 6.95 4.32
CA ASN A 93 -14.20 6.24 3.70
C ASN A 93 -13.87 4.87 3.07
N ASP A 94 -12.63 4.61 2.68
CA ASP A 94 -12.23 3.32 2.11
C ASP A 94 -12.20 2.18 3.16
N HIS A 95 -12.03 2.53 4.45
CA HIS A 95 -12.09 1.56 5.55
C HIS A 95 -13.48 0.95 5.71
N LEU A 96 -14.55 1.64 5.27
CA LEU A 96 -15.92 1.13 5.30
C LEU A 96 -16.05 -0.28 4.68
N TYR A 97 -15.41 -0.48 3.52
CA TYR A 97 -15.42 -1.75 2.81
C TYR A 97 -14.35 -2.72 3.34
N ARG A 98 -13.18 -2.21 3.72
CA ARG A 98 -12.07 -3.05 4.20
C ARG A 98 -12.31 -3.64 5.58
N GLY A 99 -12.94 -2.87 6.47
CA GLY A 99 -13.38 -3.32 7.79
C GLY A 99 -14.41 -4.44 7.66
N ALA A 100 -15.37 -4.29 6.76
CA ALA A 100 -16.35 -5.33 6.44
C ALA A 100 -15.71 -6.60 5.84
N LEU A 101 -14.79 -6.45 4.88
CA LEU A 101 -14.03 -7.59 4.33
C LEU A 101 -13.22 -8.31 5.41
N PHE A 102 -12.54 -7.55 6.28
CA PHE A 102 -11.75 -8.11 7.36
C PHE A 102 -12.62 -8.81 8.41
N ALA A 103 -13.76 -8.23 8.77
CA ALA A 103 -14.71 -8.83 9.68
C ALA A 103 -15.26 -10.15 9.13
N ASP A 104 -15.61 -10.20 7.84
CA ASP A 104 -16.04 -11.42 7.18
C ASP A 104 -14.96 -12.50 7.15
N LEU A 105 -13.69 -12.10 6.90
CA LEU A 105 -12.54 -13.02 6.97
C LEU A 105 -12.38 -13.64 8.37
N VAL A 106 -12.72 -12.93 9.44
CA VAL A 106 -12.64 -13.45 10.80
C VAL A 106 -13.84 -14.33 11.14
N LYS A 107 -15.05 -13.90 10.78
CA LYS A 107 -16.31 -14.52 11.19
C LYS A 107 -16.68 -15.78 10.41
N TYR A 108 -16.52 -15.76 9.08
CA TYR A 108 -16.95 -16.87 8.22
C TYR A 108 -15.85 -17.91 8.05
N ASP A 109 -16.24 -19.13 7.71
CA ASP A 109 -15.29 -20.20 7.41
C ASP A 109 -14.50 -19.95 6.14
N TRP A 110 -13.28 -20.51 6.07
CA TRP A 110 -12.39 -20.39 4.93
C TRP A 110 -12.52 -21.61 4.02
N PRO A 111 -12.66 -21.42 2.68
CA PRO A 111 -12.78 -20.16 1.94
C PRO A 111 -14.10 -19.42 2.26
N VAL A 112 -14.10 -18.08 2.32
CA VAL A 112 -15.31 -17.32 2.68
C VAL A 112 -16.36 -17.41 1.57
N MET A 113 -17.54 -17.91 1.92
CA MET A 113 -18.68 -18.11 1.03
C MET A 113 -19.84 -17.21 1.45
N TYR A 114 -20.63 -16.76 0.48
CA TYR A 114 -21.82 -15.96 0.69
C TYR A 114 -23.00 -16.51 -0.07
N LYS A 115 -24.20 -16.34 0.50
CA LYS A 115 -25.45 -16.40 -0.25
C LYS A 115 -25.95 -14.96 -0.39
N VAL A 116 -25.86 -14.42 -1.61
CA VAL A 116 -26.18 -13.02 -1.86
C VAL A 116 -27.70 -12.85 -1.93
N SER A 117 -28.23 -11.95 -1.10
CA SER A 117 -29.65 -11.60 -1.05
C SER A 117 -29.81 -10.14 -0.66
N GLY A 118 -30.91 -9.51 -1.10
CA GLY A 118 -31.21 -8.12 -0.73
C GLY A 118 -30.59 -7.09 -1.68
N PHE A 119 -30.17 -7.53 -2.87
CA PHE A 119 -29.69 -6.68 -3.96
C PHE A 119 -30.55 -6.87 -5.23
N PRO A 120 -31.85 -6.47 -5.23
CA PRO A 120 -32.72 -6.63 -6.39
C PRO A 120 -32.10 -6.03 -7.67
N GLY A 121 -32.11 -6.78 -8.77
CA GLY A 121 -31.55 -6.36 -10.06
C GLY A 121 -30.03 -6.50 -10.17
N HIS A 122 -29.32 -6.87 -9.10
CA HIS A 122 -27.89 -7.16 -9.15
C HIS A 122 -27.61 -8.56 -9.71
N PHE A 123 -26.58 -8.72 -10.55
CA PHE A 123 -26.29 -9.99 -11.23
C PHE A 123 -25.81 -11.13 -10.30
N LEU A 124 -25.52 -10.82 -9.04
CA LEU A 124 -25.20 -11.79 -7.99
C LEU A 124 -26.40 -12.17 -7.12
N GLU A 125 -27.56 -11.52 -7.28
CA GLU A 125 -28.74 -11.79 -6.44
C GLU A 125 -29.16 -13.27 -6.53
N GLY A 126 -29.40 -13.88 -5.37
CA GLY A 126 -29.76 -15.29 -5.25
C GLY A 126 -28.61 -16.28 -5.46
N LYS A 127 -27.40 -15.80 -5.79
CA LYS A 127 -26.25 -16.67 -6.08
C LYS A 127 -25.45 -17.02 -4.83
N THR A 128 -24.83 -18.19 -4.89
CA THR A 128 -23.74 -18.52 -3.96
C THR A 128 -22.44 -17.98 -4.55
N THR A 129 -21.71 -17.20 -3.77
CA THR A 129 -20.46 -16.58 -4.19
C THR A 129 -19.34 -16.92 -3.22
N MET A 130 -18.11 -16.79 -3.69
CA MET A 130 -16.90 -16.92 -2.87
C MET A 130 -16.19 -15.58 -2.85
N MET A 131 -15.69 -15.17 -1.68
CA MET A 131 -14.80 -14.02 -1.57
C MET A 131 -13.60 -14.22 -2.50
N THR A 132 -13.47 -13.31 -3.46
CA THR A 132 -12.49 -13.35 -4.53
C THR A 132 -11.90 -11.95 -4.68
N TYR A 133 -10.87 -11.67 -3.90
CA TYR A 133 -10.20 -10.36 -3.83
C TYR A 133 -8.71 -10.55 -3.50
N TYR A 134 -7.92 -9.48 -3.54
CA TYR A 134 -6.52 -9.53 -3.10
C TYR A 134 -6.41 -9.57 -1.56
N LEU A 135 -6.68 -10.74 -1.00
CA LEU A 135 -6.81 -10.94 0.45
C LEU A 135 -5.49 -10.98 1.21
N GLY A 136 -4.37 -11.22 0.52
CA GLY A 136 -3.15 -11.69 1.15
C GLY A 136 -2.70 -10.86 2.36
N PHE A 137 -2.70 -9.54 2.26
CA PHE A 137 -2.25 -8.69 3.37
C PHE A 137 -3.05 -8.89 4.67
N TYR A 138 -4.35 -9.21 4.55
CA TYR A 138 -5.26 -9.35 5.68
C TYR A 138 -5.18 -10.72 6.35
N LEU A 139 -4.72 -11.75 5.62
CA LEU A 139 -4.80 -13.15 6.08
C LEU A 139 -4.04 -13.43 7.39
N PRO A 140 -2.81 -12.91 7.63
CA PRO A 140 -2.13 -13.13 8.90
C PRO A 140 -2.92 -12.62 10.10
N ALA A 141 -3.46 -11.40 10.00
CA ALA A 141 -4.27 -10.80 11.05
C ALA A 141 -5.64 -11.49 11.19
N ALA A 142 -6.27 -11.87 10.08
CA ALA A 142 -7.54 -12.58 10.10
C ALA A 142 -7.40 -13.97 10.71
N ALA A 143 -6.26 -14.66 10.53
CA ALA A 143 -5.99 -15.94 11.20
C ALA A 143 -5.95 -15.79 12.73
N VAL A 144 -5.30 -14.73 13.23
CA VAL A 144 -5.31 -14.39 14.66
C VAL A 144 -6.73 -14.09 15.13
N GLY A 145 -7.48 -13.28 14.36
CA GLY A 145 -8.85 -12.95 14.67
C GLY A 145 -9.78 -14.18 14.67
N LYS A 146 -9.54 -15.15 13.79
CA LYS A 146 -10.33 -16.38 13.74
C LYS A 146 -10.09 -17.28 14.96
N ALA A 147 -8.90 -17.23 15.54
CA ALA A 147 -8.58 -17.97 16.76
C ALA A 147 -9.03 -17.26 18.05
N LEU A 148 -8.98 -15.93 18.09
CA LEU A 148 -9.12 -15.16 19.34
C LEU A 148 -10.31 -14.18 19.35
N GLY A 149 -10.98 -13.97 18.22
CA GLY A 149 -12.09 -13.02 18.05
C GLY A 149 -11.71 -11.76 17.26
N LEU A 150 -12.72 -11.02 16.82
CA LEU A 150 -12.58 -9.88 15.89
C LEU A 150 -11.64 -8.78 16.42
N GLU A 151 -11.72 -8.45 17.71
CA GLU A 151 -10.89 -7.40 18.31
C GLU A 151 -9.40 -7.76 18.30
N PHE A 152 -9.05 -9.02 18.58
CA PHE A 152 -7.68 -9.50 18.45
C PHE A 152 -7.22 -9.50 16.99
N GLY A 153 -8.13 -9.79 16.04
CA GLY A 153 -7.86 -9.65 14.62
C GLY A 153 -7.54 -8.19 14.23
N ARG A 154 -8.35 -7.24 14.72
CA ARG A 154 -8.15 -5.80 14.48
C ARG A 154 -6.81 -5.31 15.04
N PHE A 155 -6.47 -5.71 16.26
CA PHE A 155 -5.16 -5.46 16.85
C PHE A 155 -4.02 -6.09 16.05
N ALA A 156 -4.19 -7.34 15.61
CA ALA A 156 -3.20 -8.02 14.79
C ALA A 156 -3.00 -7.32 13.43
N LEU A 157 -4.05 -6.76 12.83
CA LEU A 157 -3.97 -6.00 11.57
C LEU A 157 -3.19 -4.69 11.75
N PHE A 158 -3.46 -3.99 12.85
CA PHE A 158 -2.68 -2.82 13.26
C PHE A 158 -1.19 -3.19 13.44
N LEU A 159 -0.90 -4.23 14.23
CA LEU A 159 0.48 -4.66 14.50
C LEU A 159 1.19 -5.16 13.23
N TRP A 160 0.49 -5.89 12.37
CA TRP A 160 1.00 -6.35 11.09
C TRP A 160 1.42 -5.18 10.20
N THR A 161 0.58 -4.15 10.12
CA THR A 161 0.88 -2.93 9.33
C THR A 161 2.06 -2.15 9.93
N PHE A 162 2.12 -2.04 11.26
CA PHE A 162 3.26 -1.46 11.97
C PHE A 162 4.58 -2.19 11.61
N ILE A 163 4.59 -3.52 11.71
CA ILE A 163 5.76 -4.34 11.36
C ILE A 163 6.15 -4.14 9.89
N GLY A 164 5.19 -4.18 8.96
CA GLY A 164 5.44 -3.95 7.54
C GLY A 164 6.08 -2.59 7.27
N THR A 165 5.60 -1.54 7.94
CA THR A 165 6.13 -0.18 7.81
C THR A 165 7.55 -0.07 8.36
N VAL A 166 7.82 -0.68 9.51
CA VAL A 166 9.18 -0.77 10.09
C VAL A 166 10.14 -1.44 9.10
N LEU A 167 9.73 -2.56 8.49
CA LEU A 167 10.55 -3.28 7.51
C LEU A 167 10.83 -2.42 6.27
N VAL A 168 9.83 -1.71 5.75
CA VAL A 168 10.01 -0.81 4.60
C VAL A 168 10.95 0.35 4.92
N VAL A 169 10.76 1.05 6.05
CA VAL A 169 11.63 2.16 6.46
C VAL A 169 13.07 1.68 6.66
N PHE A 170 13.24 0.51 7.29
CA PHE A 170 14.52 -0.14 7.43
C PHE A 170 15.19 -0.43 6.08
N GLN A 171 14.49 -1.09 5.15
CA GLN A 171 15.03 -1.42 3.83
C GLN A 171 15.31 -0.15 3.00
N THR A 172 14.57 0.93 3.20
CA THR A 172 14.81 2.25 2.60
C THR A 172 16.12 2.84 3.13
N GLY A 173 16.34 2.77 4.45
CA GLY A 173 17.60 3.20 5.06
C GLY A 173 18.80 2.37 4.60
N LYS A 174 18.62 1.07 4.37
CA LYS A 174 19.62 0.19 3.74
C LYS A 174 19.96 0.66 2.32
N TYR A 175 18.95 0.96 1.51
CA TYR A 175 19.13 1.43 0.13
C TYR A 175 19.91 2.73 0.08
N LEU A 176 19.50 3.72 0.88
CA LEU A 176 20.16 5.03 0.96
C LEU A 176 21.46 5.01 1.78
N ARG A 177 21.79 3.89 2.42
CA ARG A 177 22.91 3.72 3.36
C ARG A 177 22.94 4.80 4.46
N LYS A 178 21.76 5.21 4.92
CA LYS A 178 21.56 6.24 5.95
C LYS A 178 20.37 5.86 6.83
N PHE A 179 20.55 5.95 8.14
CA PHE A 179 19.48 5.73 9.11
C PHE A 179 19.50 6.86 10.15
N ASN A 180 18.70 7.90 9.92
CA ASN A 180 18.60 9.10 10.75
C ASN A 180 17.22 9.75 10.60
N TYR A 181 16.94 10.82 11.35
CA TYR A 181 15.63 11.51 11.31
C TYR A 181 15.29 12.08 9.92
N LYS A 182 16.29 12.42 9.09
CA LYS A 182 16.06 12.90 7.71
C LYS A 182 15.50 11.81 6.81
N LEU A 183 15.80 10.53 7.09
CA LEU A 183 15.18 9.40 6.39
C LEU A 183 13.67 9.35 6.68
N LEU A 184 13.27 9.54 7.95
CA LEU A 184 11.85 9.54 8.32
C LEU A 184 11.12 10.73 7.70
N LEU A 185 11.75 11.92 7.72
CA LEU A 185 11.19 13.11 7.08
C LEU A 185 11.08 12.94 5.56
N LEU A 186 12.08 12.32 4.92
CA LEU A 186 11.99 11.96 3.51
C LEU A 186 10.83 11.00 3.27
N PHE A 187 10.72 9.94 4.07
CA PHE A 187 9.75 8.87 3.84
C PHE A 187 8.31 9.33 4.08
N PHE A 188 8.02 9.93 5.24
CA PHE A 188 6.68 10.38 5.61
C PHE A 188 6.33 11.75 5.03
N GLY A 189 7.32 12.59 4.76
CA GLY A 189 7.12 13.86 4.06
C GLY A 189 7.11 13.74 2.53
N TRP A 190 7.28 12.53 1.98
CA TRP A 190 7.21 12.30 0.54
C TRP A 190 5.76 12.30 0.06
N GLY A 191 5.50 13.14 -0.92
CA GLY A 191 4.27 13.13 -1.68
C GLY A 191 4.27 14.15 -2.80
N THR A 192 3.20 14.16 -3.57
CA THR A 192 3.05 15.06 -4.71
C THR A 192 2.46 16.41 -4.29
N LEU A 193 2.49 17.37 -5.20
CA LEU A 193 1.81 18.66 -5.04
C LEU A 193 0.39 18.64 -5.61
N PHE A 194 -0.17 17.46 -5.86
CA PHE A 194 -1.49 17.30 -6.46
C PHE A 194 -2.60 17.98 -5.65
N PHE A 195 -2.42 18.09 -4.33
CA PHE A 195 -3.33 18.79 -3.44
C PHE A 195 -3.53 20.28 -3.76
N ILE A 196 -2.58 20.93 -4.44
CA ILE A 196 -2.73 22.33 -4.90
C ILE A 196 -3.94 22.46 -5.83
N GLY A 197 -4.19 21.43 -6.65
CA GLY A 197 -5.40 21.36 -7.46
C GLY A 197 -6.67 21.27 -6.60
N ALA A 198 -6.64 20.51 -5.51
CA ALA A 198 -7.78 20.40 -4.59
C ALA A 198 -8.11 21.75 -3.92
N LEU A 199 -7.07 22.49 -3.50
CA LEU A 199 -7.18 23.84 -2.95
C LEU A 199 -7.72 24.87 -3.94
N TYR A 200 -7.57 24.64 -5.25
CA TYR A 200 -8.17 25.51 -6.26
C TYR A 200 -9.71 25.39 -6.31
N LYS A 201 -10.27 24.24 -5.93
CA LYS A 201 -11.72 23.96 -6.01
C LYS A 201 -12.46 24.10 -4.68
N ASN A 202 -11.76 23.92 -3.57
CA ASN A 202 -12.36 23.84 -2.25
C ASN A 202 -11.65 24.84 -1.32
N SER A 203 -12.37 25.39 -0.34
CA SER A 203 -11.72 26.17 0.71
C SER A 203 -10.82 25.26 1.56
N PHE A 204 -9.83 25.85 2.25
CA PHE A 204 -8.95 25.09 3.14
C PHE A 204 -9.74 24.31 4.20
N ILE A 205 -10.80 24.91 4.76
CA ILE A 205 -11.66 24.28 5.77
C ILE A 205 -12.46 23.13 5.15
N ASP A 206 -13.04 23.32 3.97
CA ASP A 206 -13.87 22.29 3.35
C ASP A 206 -13.08 21.01 3.12
N ILE A 207 -11.80 21.11 2.75
CA ILE A 207 -10.92 19.95 2.50
C ILE A 207 -10.81 19.01 3.71
N TYR A 208 -10.93 19.53 4.93
CA TYR A 208 -10.91 18.69 6.15
C TYR A 208 -12.26 18.02 6.45
N THR A 209 -13.32 18.36 5.72
CA THR A 209 -14.65 17.74 5.80
C THR A 209 -14.79 16.60 4.78
N GLU A 210 -15.69 15.66 5.03
CA GLU A 210 -15.98 14.57 4.08
C GLU A 210 -16.68 15.03 2.79
N LYS A 211 -17.19 16.27 2.78
CA LYS A 211 -17.89 16.85 1.63
C LYS A 211 -16.94 17.39 0.56
N ALA A 212 -15.72 17.78 0.94
CA ALA A 212 -14.77 18.25 -0.04
C ALA A 212 -14.20 17.09 -0.82
N ASN A 213 -14.25 17.27 -2.13
CA ASN A 213 -13.63 16.34 -3.03
C ASN A 213 -12.14 16.69 -3.10
N PRO A 214 -11.20 15.86 -2.59
CA PRO A 214 -9.76 16.09 -2.80
C PRO A 214 -9.39 15.97 -4.29
N LEU A 215 -10.38 15.69 -5.14
CA LEU A 215 -10.25 15.42 -6.55
C LEU A 215 -10.18 16.71 -7.34
N TRP A 216 -9.01 16.91 -7.91
CA TRP A 216 -8.85 17.84 -8.99
C TRP A 216 -8.81 17.07 -10.31
N ALA A 217 -9.52 17.60 -11.32
CA ALA A 217 -9.55 17.07 -12.69
C ALA A 217 -10.07 15.63 -12.95
N GLY A 218 -10.72 14.97 -11.98
CA GLY A 218 -11.25 13.60 -12.18
C GLY A 218 -10.21 12.50 -12.20
N MET A 219 -8.96 12.82 -11.85
CA MET A 219 -7.83 11.88 -11.73
C MET A 219 -7.64 11.54 -10.24
N ILE A 220 -8.56 10.77 -9.68
CA ILE A 220 -8.51 10.34 -8.28
C ILE A 220 -7.30 9.43 -8.05
N LEU A 221 -6.63 9.61 -6.92
CA LEU A 221 -5.64 8.68 -6.35
C LEU A 221 -4.42 8.38 -7.23
N TYR A 222 -4.24 9.10 -8.35
CA TYR A 222 -2.97 9.09 -9.05
C TYR A 222 -1.94 9.87 -8.25
N ALA A 223 -0.79 9.24 -8.03
CA ALA A 223 0.35 9.86 -7.39
C ALA A 223 0.08 10.43 -5.99
N ASP A 224 -0.30 9.52 -5.11
CA ASP A 224 -0.48 9.78 -3.68
C ASP A 224 0.88 9.89 -2.95
N SER A 225 0.85 10.49 -1.75
CA SER A 225 1.97 10.53 -0.83
C SER A 225 2.21 9.17 -0.17
N ASN A 226 3.39 8.95 0.41
CA ASN A 226 3.60 7.71 1.17
C ASN A 226 2.66 7.63 2.38
N LEU A 227 2.32 8.76 3.01
CA LEU A 227 1.33 8.80 4.09
C LEU A 227 -0.06 8.44 3.58
N GLY A 228 -0.52 9.06 2.49
CA GLY A 228 -1.81 8.72 1.87
C GLY A 228 -1.85 7.25 1.46
N LEU A 229 -0.77 6.72 0.90
CA LEU A 229 -0.66 5.30 0.57
C LEU A 229 -0.72 4.37 1.80
N ILE A 230 -0.32 4.82 2.99
CA ILE A 230 -0.52 4.07 4.25
C ILE A 230 -1.98 4.19 4.72
N TYR A 231 -2.57 5.38 4.67
CA TYR A 231 -3.91 5.64 5.22
C TYR A 231 -5.03 5.08 4.35
N TRP A 232 -4.80 5.05 3.04
CA TRP A 232 -5.79 4.62 2.05
C TRP A 232 -5.47 3.26 1.45
N THR A 233 -4.20 2.88 1.25
CA THR A 233 -3.87 1.69 0.43
C THR A 233 -2.71 0.84 0.98
N PHE A 234 -2.54 0.81 2.30
CA PHE A 234 -1.41 0.17 3.01
C PHE A 234 -1.09 -1.25 2.52
N ASN A 235 -2.13 -2.03 2.25
CA ASN A 235 -2.00 -3.42 1.83
C ASN A 235 -1.23 -3.56 0.50
N GLN A 236 -1.44 -2.61 -0.40
CA GLN A 236 -0.79 -2.60 -1.70
C GLN A 236 0.57 -1.90 -1.67
N SER A 237 0.68 -0.79 -0.95
CA SER A 237 1.89 0.03 -0.88
C SER A 237 3.03 -0.64 -0.13
N LEU A 238 2.79 -1.15 1.09
CA LEU A 238 3.81 -1.83 1.89
C LEU A 238 4.39 -3.05 1.15
N THR A 239 3.53 -3.81 0.47
CA THR A 239 3.94 -4.94 -0.38
C THR A 239 4.88 -4.48 -1.49
N ALA A 240 4.45 -3.51 -2.29
CA ALA A 240 5.19 -3.06 -3.46
C ALA A 240 6.54 -2.45 -3.07
N TRP A 241 6.56 -1.60 -2.04
CA TRP A 241 7.78 -0.97 -1.53
C TRP A 241 8.77 -2.01 -1.02
N LEU A 242 8.31 -2.98 -0.23
CA LEU A 242 9.20 -3.96 0.36
C LEU A 242 9.81 -4.89 -0.69
N VAL A 243 9.02 -5.37 -1.66
CA VAL A 243 9.53 -6.19 -2.77
C VAL A 243 10.52 -5.39 -3.61
N LEU A 244 10.19 -4.15 -3.96
CA LEU A 244 11.06 -3.28 -4.75
C LEU A 244 12.39 -3.05 -4.03
N LEU A 245 12.36 -2.75 -2.72
CA LEU A 245 13.57 -2.56 -1.93
C LEU A 245 14.39 -3.84 -1.82
N LEU A 246 13.78 -5.01 -1.63
CA LEU A 246 14.52 -6.28 -1.59
C LEU A 246 15.25 -6.56 -2.91
N ILE A 247 14.64 -6.21 -4.05
CA ILE A 247 15.23 -6.36 -5.38
C ILE A 247 16.38 -5.37 -5.58
N PHE A 248 16.17 -4.09 -5.24
CA PHE A 248 17.12 -3.01 -5.50
C PHE A 248 18.19 -2.81 -4.42
N ASN A 249 18.02 -3.41 -3.23
CA ASN A 249 19.09 -3.63 -2.24
C ASN A 249 20.02 -4.81 -2.63
N LYS A 250 20.16 -5.09 -3.92
CA LYS A 250 20.99 -6.17 -4.47
C LYS A 250 20.62 -7.55 -3.93
N GLY A 251 19.32 -7.81 -3.78
CA GLY A 251 18.82 -9.12 -3.37
C GLY A 251 19.32 -10.24 -4.31
N PRO A 252 19.42 -11.49 -3.82
CA PRO A 252 19.85 -12.61 -4.64
C PRO A 252 18.95 -12.78 -5.86
N LYS A 253 19.54 -12.87 -7.05
CA LYS A 253 18.80 -13.01 -8.32
C LYS A 253 17.89 -14.23 -8.32
N GLN A 254 18.32 -15.28 -7.63
CA GLN A 254 17.59 -16.52 -7.42
C GLN A 254 16.26 -16.32 -6.68
N ASN A 255 16.01 -15.15 -6.08
CA ASN A 255 14.81 -14.88 -5.29
C ASN A 255 13.87 -13.86 -5.96
N ILE A 256 14.34 -13.12 -6.97
CA ILE A 256 13.67 -11.92 -7.50
C ILE A 256 12.29 -12.24 -8.10
N ILE A 257 12.19 -13.27 -8.94
CA ILE A 257 10.93 -13.61 -9.64
C ILE A 257 9.93 -14.20 -8.65
N PHE A 258 10.39 -15.00 -7.68
CA PHE A 258 9.53 -15.47 -6.59
C PHE A 258 8.96 -14.31 -5.76
N LEU A 259 9.81 -13.37 -5.32
CA LEU A 259 9.35 -12.19 -4.58
C LEU A 259 8.37 -11.35 -5.40
N TYR A 260 8.66 -11.16 -6.69
CA TYR A 260 7.76 -10.45 -7.59
C TYR A 260 6.40 -11.17 -7.74
N SER A 261 6.39 -12.50 -7.81
CA SER A 261 5.14 -13.26 -7.89
C SER A 261 4.24 -13.08 -6.68
N LEU A 262 4.81 -12.95 -5.47
CA LEU A 262 4.05 -12.69 -4.24
C LEU A 262 3.31 -11.34 -4.30
N THR A 263 3.87 -10.35 -5.01
CA THR A 263 3.18 -9.08 -5.27
C THR A 263 1.86 -9.30 -6.00
N PHE A 264 1.75 -10.29 -6.88
CA PHE A 264 0.48 -10.54 -7.59
C PHE A 264 -0.64 -10.95 -6.62
N PHE A 265 -0.31 -11.78 -5.62
CA PHE A 265 -1.28 -12.22 -4.60
C PHE A 265 -1.62 -11.11 -3.61
N LEU A 266 -0.63 -10.32 -3.20
CA LEU A 266 -0.77 -9.29 -2.19
C LEU A 266 -1.30 -7.95 -2.73
N SER A 267 -0.94 -7.61 -3.97
CA SER A 267 -1.13 -6.31 -4.60
C SER A 267 -1.12 -6.41 -6.14
N PRO A 268 -2.19 -6.96 -6.77
CA PRO A 268 -2.21 -7.26 -8.20
C PRO A 268 -1.91 -6.05 -9.10
N PHE A 269 -2.36 -4.86 -8.73
CA PHE A 269 -2.12 -3.65 -9.51
C PHE A 269 -0.66 -3.17 -9.40
N ALA A 270 -0.07 -3.23 -8.20
CA ALA A 270 1.36 -2.93 -8.07
C ALA A 270 2.23 -3.98 -8.76
N PHE A 271 1.80 -5.24 -8.85
CA PHE A 271 2.49 -6.26 -9.66
C PHE A 271 2.63 -5.82 -11.12
N VAL A 272 1.58 -5.26 -11.72
CA VAL A 272 1.64 -4.69 -13.08
C VAL A 272 2.58 -3.48 -13.12
N GLY A 273 2.44 -2.53 -12.19
CA GLY A 273 3.28 -1.34 -12.11
C GLY A 273 4.77 -1.62 -11.89
N MET A 274 5.10 -2.74 -11.23
CA MET A 274 6.47 -3.19 -11.00
C MET A 274 7.11 -3.89 -12.19
N PHE A 275 6.32 -4.39 -13.15
CA PHE A 275 6.82 -5.20 -14.27
C PHE A 275 8.00 -4.57 -15.03
N PRO A 276 8.00 -3.27 -15.38
CA PRO A 276 9.12 -2.64 -16.06
C PRO A 276 10.42 -2.63 -15.23
N PHE A 277 10.32 -2.53 -13.90
CA PHE A 277 11.45 -2.59 -12.99
C PHE A 277 12.05 -3.99 -12.89
N ILE A 278 11.20 -5.03 -12.97
CA ILE A 278 11.66 -6.43 -13.00
C ILE A 278 12.43 -6.70 -14.30
N ILE A 279 11.87 -6.32 -15.45
CA ILE A 279 12.56 -6.42 -16.75
C ILE A 279 13.90 -5.70 -16.67
N PHE A 280 13.91 -4.47 -16.12
CA PHE A 280 15.14 -3.72 -15.95
C PHE A 280 16.18 -4.48 -15.12
N SER A 281 15.79 -5.09 -14.00
CA SER A 281 16.69 -5.86 -13.13
C SER A 281 17.27 -7.11 -13.81
N VAL A 282 16.53 -7.70 -14.75
CA VAL A 282 16.97 -8.88 -15.53
C VAL A 282 17.87 -8.45 -16.69
N CYS A 283 17.54 -7.38 -17.41
CA CYS A 283 18.23 -6.99 -18.64
C CYS A 283 19.46 -6.11 -18.41
N LYS A 284 19.48 -5.29 -17.35
CA LYS A 284 20.56 -4.36 -17.04
C LYS A 284 21.17 -4.68 -15.68
N ASN A 285 22.45 -4.32 -15.52
CA ASN A 285 23.01 -4.21 -14.17
C ASN A 285 22.34 -3.04 -13.43
N TYR A 286 22.42 -3.02 -12.10
CA TYR A 286 21.92 -1.91 -11.26
C TYR A 286 22.49 -0.53 -11.66
N GLU A 287 23.59 -0.51 -12.42
CA GLU A 287 24.25 0.69 -12.98
C GLU A 287 23.73 1.10 -14.38
N GLY A 288 22.71 0.41 -14.92
CA GLY A 288 22.07 0.76 -16.19
C GLY A 288 22.83 0.36 -17.46
N THR A 289 23.95 -0.35 -17.33
CA THR A 289 24.70 -0.92 -18.45
C THR A 289 24.06 -2.22 -18.94
N LEU A 290 23.91 -2.36 -20.26
CA LEU A 290 23.53 -3.62 -20.90
C LEU A 290 24.61 -4.66 -20.63
N LYS A 291 24.21 -5.88 -20.26
CA LYS A 291 25.17 -6.96 -20.06
C LYS A 291 25.54 -7.55 -21.40
N PHE A 292 26.85 -7.62 -21.66
CA PHE A 292 27.43 -8.18 -22.88
C PHE A 292 27.04 -9.65 -23.12
N ASP A 293 26.60 -10.37 -22.07
CA ASP A 293 26.04 -11.72 -22.16
C ASP A 293 24.74 -11.81 -21.34
N LEU A 294 23.61 -11.55 -22.00
CA LEU A 294 22.28 -11.60 -21.39
C LEU A 294 21.93 -13.03 -20.92
N TRP A 295 22.33 -14.05 -21.69
CA TRP A 295 21.99 -15.45 -21.40
C TRP A 295 22.64 -15.94 -20.11
N LYS A 296 23.93 -15.66 -19.93
CA LYS A 296 24.63 -15.96 -18.67
C LYS A 296 23.97 -15.26 -17.48
N ASN A 297 23.42 -14.07 -17.65
CA ASN A 297 22.69 -13.39 -16.58
C ASN A 297 21.34 -14.06 -16.27
N VAL A 298 20.56 -14.41 -17.29
CA VAL A 298 19.25 -15.05 -17.15
C VAL A 298 19.37 -16.38 -16.40
N LYS A 299 20.45 -17.16 -16.61
CA LYS A 299 20.71 -18.40 -15.88
C LYS A 299 20.70 -18.24 -14.35
N HIS A 300 21.11 -17.09 -13.83
CA HIS A 300 21.08 -16.84 -12.38
C HIS A 300 19.66 -16.63 -11.81
N TYR A 301 18.68 -16.36 -12.67
CA TYR A 301 17.27 -16.28 -12.30
C TYR A 301 16.57 -17.64 -12.40
N LEU A 302 17.18 -18.66 -13.02
CA LEU A 302 16.63 -20.00 -13.17
C LEU A 302 16.85 -20.87 -11.91
N SER A 303 16.27 -20.45 -10.80
CA SER A 303 16.25 -21.20 -9.53
C SER A 303 14.90 -21.90 -9.34
N PHE A 304 14.84 -22.89 -8.45
CA PHE A 304 13.58 -23.57 -8.11
C PHE A 304 12.50 -22.59 -7.68
N GLN A 305 12.81 -21.66 -6.77
CA GLN A 305 11.84 -20.69 -6.26
C GLN A 305 11.35 -19.72 -7.34
N ASN A 306 12.22 -19.27 -8.25
CA ASN A 306 11.85 -18.34 -9.32
C ASN A 306 11.07 -19.00 -10.46
N ILE A 307 11.22 -20.30 -10.67
CA ILE A 307 10.50 -21.03 -11.71
C ILE A 307 9.25 -21.66 -11.10
N ILE A 308 9.44 -22.69 -10.28
CA ILE A 308 8.36 -23.51 -9.74
C ILE A 308 7.56 -22.72 -8.70
N GLY A 309 8.25 -22.06 -7.76
CA GLY A 309 7.59 -21.24 -6.74
C GLY A 309 6.79 -20.09 -7.36
N ALA A 310 7.38 -19.34 -8.29
CA ALA A 310 6.72 -18.21 -8.92
C ALA A 310 5.56 -18.62 -9.83
N ALA A 311 5.75 -19.67 -10.66
CA ALA A 311 4.69 -20.17 -11.53
C ALA A 311 3.49 -20.65 -10.72
N LEU A 312 3.74 -21.27 -9.56
CA LEU A 312 2.69 -21.70 -8.65
C LEU A 312 1.92 -20.51 -8.07
N VAL A 313 2.61 -19.51 -7.53
CA VAL A 313 1.96 -18.31 -6.95
C VAL A 313 1.13 -17.60 -8.01
N VAL A 314 1.70 -17.36 -9.19
CA VAL A 314 1.01 -16.66 -10.29
C VAL A 314 -0.17 -17.49 -10.79
N GLY A 315 0.05 -18.77 -11.09
CA GLY A 315 -0.96 -19.66 -11.63
C GLY A 315 -2.15 -19.84 -10.71
N LEU A 316 -1.91 -20.12 -9.42
CA LEU A 316 -2.98 -20.28 -8.44
C LEU A 316 -3.78 -18.99 -8.26
N ASN A 317 -3.08 -17.86 -8.08
CA ASN A 317 -3.74 -16.58 -7.87
C ASN A 317 -4.54 -16.15 -9.12
N PHE A 318 -4.01 -16.39 -10.32
CA PHE A 318 -4.73 -16.12 -11.57
C PHE A 318 -6.04 -16.90 -11.63
N ILE A 319 -5.99 -18.21 -11.36
CA ILE A 319 -7.19 -19.06 -11.37
C ILE A 319 -8.19 -18.62 -10.28
N TYR A 320 -7.69 -18.19 -9.12
CA TYR A 320 -8.51 -17.66 -8.02
C TYR A 320 -9.26 -16.39 -8.44
N ILE A 321 -8.58 -15.40 -9.03
CA ILE A 321 -9.20 -14.10 -9.36
C ILE A 321 -9.98 -14.08 -10.69
N ASP A 322 -9.78 -15.06 -11.58
CA ASP A 322 -10.36 -15.10 -12.94
C ASP A 322 -11.91 -15.07 -12.97
N SER A 323 -12.55 -15.61 -11.93
CA SER A 323 -14.01 -15.57 -11.81
C SER A 323 -14.56 -14.21 -11.36
N ASN A 324 -13.71 -13.30 -10.87
CA ASN A 324 -14.13 -11.95 -10.48
C ASN A 324 -14.32 -11.09 -11.75
N LYS A 325 -15.55 -10.60 -11.95
CA LYS A 325 -15.92 -9.79 -13.13
C LYS A 325 -15.47 -8.33 -13.02
N ALA A 326 -15.22 -7.80 -11.81
CA ALA A 326 -14.85 -6.41 -11.59
C ALA A 326 -13.56 -6.01 -12.32
N GLY A 327 -12.60 -6.95 -12.42
CA GLY A 327 -11.32 -6.74 -13.08
C GLY A 327 -11.36 -6.81 -14.61
N LYS A 328 -12.50 -7.11 -15.24
CA LYS A 328 -12.59 -7.36 -16.69
C LYS A 328 -12.86 -6.12 -17.54
N PHE A 329 -13.30 -5.03 -16.92
CA PHE A 329 -13.52 -3.77 -17.63
C PHE A 329 -12.20 -3.01 -17.78
N PHE A 330 -11.87 -2.59 -19.00
CA PHE A 330 -10.71 -1.76 -19.29
C PHE A 330 -11.11 -0.67 -20.28
N GLN A 331 -10.71 0.57 -20.01
CA GLN A 331 -10.99 1.69 -20.89
C GLN A 331 -9.80 2.64 -20.99
N VAL A 332 -9.70 3.28 -22.16
CA VAL A 332 -8.74 4.35 -22.42
C VAL A 332 -9.41 5.69 -22.16
N LEU A 333 -8.83 6.48 -21.26
CA LEU A 333 -9.34 7.78 -20.86
C LEU A 333 -8.74 8.89 -21.73
N HIS A 334 -9.57 9.89 -22.04
CA HIS A 334 -9.15 11.08 -22.78
C HIS A 334 -9.16 12.28 -21.85
N HIS A 335 -8.04 13.02 -21.83
CA HIS A 335 -7.84 14.16 -20.94
C HIS A 335 -7.60 15.44 -21.73
N ARG A 336 -8.10 16.57 -21.22
CA ARG A 336 -7.80 17.88 -21.81
C ARG A 336 -6.29 18.14 -21.68
N PRO A 337 -5.56 18.50 -22.76
CA PRO A 337 -4.10 18.65 -22.71
C PRO A 337 -3.58 19.58 -21.61
N LYS A 338 -4.25 20.72 -21.40
CA LYS A 338 -3.91 21.68 -20.34
C LYS A 338 -3.98 21.06 -18.94
N ILE A 339 -5.03 20.28 -18.68
CA ILE A 339 -5.24 19.60 -17.39
C ILE A 339 -4.14 18.55 -17.18
N LEU A 340 -3.85 17.77 -18.23
CA LEU A 340 -2.85 16.72 -18.17
C LEU A 340 -1.43 17.26 -17.91
N ILE A 341 -1.07 18.39 -18.53
CA ILE A 341 0.24 19.04 -18.31
C ILE A 341 0.38 19.49 -16.86
N VAL A 342 -0.61 20.22 -16.32
CA VAL A 342 -0.59 20.67 -14.93
C VAL A 342 -0.55 19.48 -13.98
N PHE A 343 -1.30 18.44 -14.28
CA PHE A 343 -1.29 17.20 -13.53
C PHE A 343 0.11 16.55 -13.48
N TYR A 344 0.80 16.41 -14.61
CA TYR A 344 2.17 15.87 -14.60
C TYR A 344 3.13 16.75 -13.82
N LEU A 345 3.03 18.07 -13.96
CA LEU A 345 3.86 19.03 -13.22
C LEU A 345 3.69 18.85 -11.71
N LEU A 346 2.44 18.82 -11.22
CA LEU A 346 2.14 18.69 -9.80
C LEU A 346 2.42 17.28 -9.25
N SER A 347 2.31 16.24 -10.09
CA SER A 347 2.50 14.86 -9.67
C SER A 347 3.98 14.48 -9.56
N TRP A 348 4.79 14.69 -10.60
CA TRP A 348 6.16 14.16 -10.62
C TRP A 348 7.15 14.97 -11.46
N ALA A 349 6.69 15.73 -12.47
CA ALA A 349 7.59 16.33 -13.45
C ALA A 349 8.45 17.45 -12.86
N ILE A 350 7.93 18.26 -11.93
CA ILE A 350 8.72 19.29 -11.23
C ILE A 350 9.89 18.64 -10.48
N ILE A 351 9.59 17.65 -9.62
CA ILE A 351 10.64 17.03 -8.79
C ILE A 351 11.63 16.23 -9.65
N ALA A 352 11.16 15.55 -10.70
CA ALA A 352 12.01 14.87 -11.67
C ALA A 352 12.95 15.84 -12.39
N PHE A 353 12.45 17.01 -12.81
CA PHE A 353 13.28 18.06 -13.43
C PHE A 353 14.35 18.58 -12.47
N LEU A 354 14.01 18.82 -11.20
CA LEU A 354 14.96 19.33 -10.21
C LEU A 354 16.14 18.36 -10.00
N ILE A 355 15.88 17.06 -9.89
CA ILE A 355 16.94 16.04 -9.70
C ILE A 355 17.63 15.61 -11.01
N SER A 356 17.09 15.99 -12.18
CA SER A 356 17.57 15.56 -13.49
C SER A 356 19.03 15.93 -13.77
N SER A 357 19.56 17.03 -13.19
CA SER A 357 20.97 17.42 -13.36
C SER A 357 21.91 16.29 -13.00
N LYS A 358 21.55 15.53 -11.95
CA LYS A 358 22.31 14.43 -11.42
C LYS A 358 22.02 13.12 -12.16
N PHE A 359 20.75 12.88 -12.51
CA PHE A 359 20.30 11.58 -13.02
C PHE A 359 20.03 11.52 -14.53
N LYS A 360 20.37 12.55 -15.31
CA LYS A 360 20.16 12.57 -16.78
C LYS A 360 20.75 11.38 -17.54
N LYS A 361 21.83 10.76 -17.05
CA LYS A 361 22.44 9.55 -17.64
C LYS A 361 21.95 8.25 -16.99
N ASN A 362 21.21 8.33 -15.90
CA ASN A 362 20.73 7.17 -15.15
C ASN A 362 19.51 6.57 -15.87
N THR A 363 19.59 5.31 -16.30
CA THR A 363 18.47 4.66 -17.01
C THR A 363 17.26 4.43 -16.09
N LEU A 364 17.45 4.14 -14.79
CA LEU A 364 16.34 3.96 -13.85
C LEU A 364 15.51 5.23 -13.68
N PHE A 365 16.15 6.39 -13.71
CA PHE A 365 15.44 7.68 -13.67
C PHE A 365 14.50 7.84 -14.86
N TRP A 366 14.97 7.51 -16.07
CA TRP A 366 14.12 7.55 -17.26
C TRP A 366 13.05 6.46 -17.27
N LEU A 367 13.35 5.28 -16.73
CA LEU A 367 12.35 4.21 -16.55
C LEU A 367 11.18 4.70 -15.69
N VAL A 368 11.47 5.34 -14.55
CA VAL A 368 10.44 5.93 -13.67
C VAL A 368 9.56 6.91 -14.45
N ILE A 369 10.16 7.83 -15.22
CA ILE A 369 9.41 8.81 -16.02
C ILE A 369 8.55 8.12 -17.08
N ILE A 370 9.12 7.18 -17.85
CA ILE A 370 8.41 6.45 -18.90
C ILE A 370 7.24 5.66 -18.34
N VAL A 371 7.38 5.08 -17.14
CA VAL A 371 6.29 4.37 -16.48
C VAL A 371 5.17 5.31 -16.05
N LEU A 372 5.48 6.53 -15.59
CA LEU A 372 4.48 7.49 -15.11
C LEU A 372 3.71 8.21 -16.22
N ILE A 373 4.27 8.35 -17.42
CA ILE A 373 3.62 9.06 -18.53
C ILE A 373 2.29 8.39 -18.98
N PRO A 374 2.21 7.08 -19.25
CA PRO A 374 1.01 6.51 -19.85
C PRO A 374 -0.12 6.23 -18.85
N LEU A 375 0.16 6.19 -17.54
CA LEU A 375 -0.81 5.73 -16.54
C LEU A 375 -2.14 6.48 -16.52
N PRO A 376 -2.21 7.83 -16.64
CA PRO A 376 -3.48 8.53 -16.57
C PRO A 376 -4.46 8.17 -17.69
N PHE A 377 -3.97 7.58 -18.79
CA PHE A 377 -4.79 7.20 -19.93
C PHE A 377 -5.50 5.86 -19.76
N PHE A 378 -5.25 5.12 -18.67
CA PHE A 378 -5.80 3.79 -18.49
C PHE A 378 -6.64 3.70 -17.21
N GLN A 379 -7.79 3.04 -17.35
CA GLN A 379 -8.63 2.66 -16.22
C GLN A 379 -9.01 1.19 -16.35
N GLN A 380 -8.89 0.47 -15.24
CA GLN A 380 -9.40 -0.89 -15.09
C GLN A 380 -10.44 -0.92 -13.98
N GLY A 381 -11.58 -1.56 -14.26
CA GLY A 381 -12.75 -1.56 -13.38
C GLY A 381 -13.53 -0.23 -13.40
N PHE A 382 -14.54 -0.14 -12.54
CA PHE A 382 -15.43 1.02 -12.47
C PHE A 382 -14.85 2.18 -11.64
N GLY A 383 -13.83 1.91 -10.84
CA GLY A 383 -13.08 2.92 -10.09
C GLY A 383 -11.86 3.41 -10.84
N ILE A 384 -11.16 4.35 -10.23
CA ILE A 384 -9.92 4.96 -10.77
C ILE A 384 -8.71 4.70 -9.86
N ASP A 385 -8.82 3.63 -9.08
CA ASP A 385 -7.71 3.05 -8.30
C ASP A 385 -6.56 2.58 -9.19
N PHE A 386 -6.86 2.13 -10.41
CA PHE A 386 -5.88 1.50 -11.30
C PHE A 386 -4.61 2.34 -11.52
N PRO A 387 -4.69 3.57 -12.08
CA PRO A 387 -3.50 4.38 -12.32
C PRO A 387 -2.78 4.76 -11.00
N GLY A 388 -3.52 4.96 -9.91
CA GLY A 388 -2.95 5.20 -8.58
C GLY A 388 -2.08 4.06 -8.09
N ARG A 389 -2.61 2.83 -8.10
CA ARG A 389 -1.95 1.64 -7.59
C ARG A 389 -0.77 1.20 -8.48
N LEU A 390 -0.87 1.39 -9.80
CA LEU A 390 0.23 1.13 -10.74
C LEU A 390 1.40 2.12 -10.58
N SER A 391 1.12 3.35 -10.15
CA SER A 391 2.15 4.38 -9.98
C SER A 391 3.02 4.19 -8.72
N ILE A 392 2.54 3.41 -7.74
CA ILE A 392 3.20 3.18 -6.43
C ILE A 392 4.70 2.85 -6.58
N PRO A 393 5.13 1.88 -7.42
CA PRO A 393 6.54 1.51 -7.50
C PRO A 393 7.40 2.64 -8.08
N ALA A 394 6.91 3.33 -9.12
CA ALA A 394 7.66 4.38 -9.79
C ALA A 394 7.82 5.63 -8.93
N LEU A 395 6.76 6.04 -8.22
CA LEU A 395 6.82 7.18 -7.29
C LEU A 395 7.67 6.88 -6.06
N PHE A 396 7.59 5.66 -5.55
CA PHE A 396 8.47 5.24 -4.47
C PHE A 396 9.93 5.23 -4.89
N PHE A 397 10.23 4.76 -6.11
CA PHE A 397 11.59 4.82 -6.64
C PHE A 397 12.05 6.26 -6.88
N LEU A 398 11.15 7.16 -7.30
CA LEU A 398 11.42 8.59 -7.43
C LEU A 398 11.82 9.20 -6.08
N MET A 399 11.13 8.84 -4.98
CA MET A 399 11.53 9.21 -3.62
C MET A 399 12.95 8.75 -3.30
N LEU A 400 13.31 7.51 -3.65
CA LEU A 400 14.67 7.00 -3.44
C LEU A 400 15.73 7.82 -4.19
N LEU A 401 15.44 8.20 -5.44
CA LEU A 401 16.32 9.08 -6.23
C LEU A 401 16.43 10.48 -5.63
N VAL A 402 15.33 11.04 -5.10
CA VAL A 402 15.34 12.32 -4.36
C VAL A 402 16.18 12.21 -3.08
N GLY A 403 16.05 11.12 -2.33
CA GLY A 403 16.89 10.85 -1.16
C GLY A 403 18.37 10.79 -1.51
N GLN A 404 18.72 10.07 -2.58
CA GLN A 404 20.10 10.00 -3.08
C GLN A 404 20.61 11.39 -3.52
N PHE A 405 19.79 12.16 -4.24
CA PHE A 405 20.12 13.54 -4.64
C PHE A 405 20.43 14.42 -3.42
N LEU A 406 19.58 14.40 -2.39
CA LEU A 406 19.76 15.21 -1.18
C LEU A 406 21.00 14.81 -0.35
N ILE A 407 21.41 13.54 -0.41
CA ILE A 407 22.63 13.05 0.24
C ILE A 407 23.89 13.49 -0.51
N GLU A 408 23.87 13.40 -1.84
CA GLU A 408 25.05 13.65 -2.66
C GLU A 408 25.26 15.12 -3.02
N GLU A 409 24.17 15.86 -3.29
CA GLU A 409 24.23 17.27 -3.63
C GLU A 409 24.50 18.09 -2.36
N LYS A 410 25.61 18.83 -2.33
CA LYS A 410 26.03 19.56 -1.12
C LYS A 410 25.40 20.95 -1.03
N SER A 411 25.33 21.68 -2.14
CA SER A 411 24.84 23.06 -2.21
C SER A 411 24.23 23.36 -3.59
N GLY A 412 23.58 24.52 -3.74
CA GLY A 412 23.01 24.98 -5.01
C GLY A 412 21.48 25.13 -4.99
N TRP A 413 20.95 25.91 -5.92
CA TRP A 413 19.53 26.28 -5.95
C TRP A 413 18.61 25.06 -6.11
N ARG A 414 19.03 24.03 -6.86
CA ARG A 414 18.24 22.81 -7.06
C ARG A 414 18.03 22.05 -5.76
N LYS A 415 19.06 21.97 -4.90
CA LYS A 415 18.93 21.35 -3.57
C LYS A 415 17.91 22.08 -2.71
N TRP A 416 18.00 23.42 -2.66
CA TRP A 416 17.04 24.24 -1.93
C TRP A 416 15.63 24.14 -2.50
N ALA A 417 15.48 24.09 -3.82
CA ALA A 417 14.19 23.87 -4.48
C ALA A 417 13.59 22.49 -4.14
N VAL A 418 14.40 21.43 -4.13
CA VAL A 418 13.95 20.09 -3.68
C VAL A 418 13.55 20.11 -2.21
N LEU A 419 14.33 20.76 -1.34
CA LEU A 419 13.97 20.90 0.07
C LEU A 419 12.69 21.70 0.26
N ALA A 420 12.49 22.79 -0.49
CA ALA A 420 11.25 23.56 -0.46
C ALA A 420 10.05 22.74 -0.92
N TYR A 421 10.19 21.98 -2.02
CA TYR A 421 9.18 21.03 -2.49
C TYR A 421 8.82 20.03 -1.40
N MET A 422 9.82 19.40 -0.78
CA MET A 422 9.62 18.41 0.28
C MET A 422 8.97 19.04 1.51
N SER A 423 9.33 20.27 1.89
CA SER A 423 8.69 20.96 3.01
C SER A 423 7.22 21.25 2.75
N VAL A 424 6.88 21.78 1.56
CA VAL A 424 5.49 22.05 1.16
C VAL A 424 4.67 20.75 1.14
N SER A 425 5.24 19.70 0.54
CA SER A 425 4.64 18.37 0.50
C SER A 425 4.42 17.79 1.90
N ALA A 426 5.45 17.81 2.75
CA ALA A 426 5.40 17.27 4.10
C ALA A 426 4.38 18.01 4.97
N ILE A 427 4.36 19.34 4.95
CA ILE A 427 3.39 20.14 5.71
C ILE A 427 1.96 19.76 5.31
N TRP A 428 1.70 19.64 4.01
CA TRP A 428 0.39 19.24 3.54
C TRP A 428 0.03 17.82 3.96
N HIS A 429 0.83 16.82 3.59
CA HIS A 429 0.46 15.42 3.76
C HIS A 429 0.45 15.00 5.23
N ILE A 430 1.35 15.54 6.06
CA ILE A 430 1.29 15.30 7.52
C ILE A 430 0.07 16.01 8.11
N GLY A 431 -0.16 17.28 7.77
CA GLY A 431 -1.30 18.04 8.28
C GLY A 431 -2.65 17.44 7.86
N PHE A 432 -2.74 16.96 6.62
CA PHE A 432 -3.95 16.36 6.08
C PHE A 432 -4.13 14.91 6.53
N GLU A 433 -3.22 14.00 6.16
CA GLU A 433 -3.41 12.57 6.43
C GLU A 433 -3.33 12.24 7.91
N VAL A 434 -2.41 12.86 8.66
CA VAL A 434 -2.25 12.60 10.10
C VAL A 434 -3.10 13.56 10.93
N GLY A 435 -3.14 14.85 10.56
CA GLY A 435 -3.87 15.86 11.32
C GLY A 435 -5.38 15.70 11.24
N LYS A 436 -5.96 15.33 10.08
CA LYS A 436 -7.42 15.13 9.96
C LYS A 436 -7.90 14.05 10.95
N PRO A 437 -7.32 12.84 11.02
CA PRO A 437 -7.75 11.83 11.99
C PRO A 437 -7.54 12.24 13.44
N ILE A 438 -6.46 12.98 13.76
CA ILE A 438 -6.27 13.54 15.11
C ILE A 438 -7.42 14.49 15.46
N ILE A 439 -7.76 15.42 14.56
CA ILE A 439 -8.80 16.41 14.77
C ILE A 439 -10.14 15.73 14.98
N TRP A 440 -10.55 14.81 14.09
CA TRP A 440 -11.84 14.13 14.19
C TRP A 440 -11.92 13.18 15.39
N THR A 441 -10.84 12.46 15.70
CA THR A 441 -10.77 11.63 16.91
C THR A 441 -10.88 12.46 18.19
N SER A 442 -10.29 13.65 18.20
CA SER A 442 -10.38 14.58 19.34
C SER A 442 -11.77 15.22 19.41
N ALA A 443 -12.33 15.64 18.27
CA ALA A 443 -13.64 16.28 18.20
C ALA A 443 -14.75 15.37 18.72
N GLU A 444 -14.77 14.09 18.31
CA GLU A 444 -15.73 13.13 18.86
C GLU A 444 -15.54 12.90 20.36
N ASN A 445 -14.29 12.78 20.84
CA ASN A 445 -14.04 12.64 22.27
C ASN A 445 -14.50 13.85 23.08
N ILE A 446 -14.32 15.06 22.55
CA ILE A 446 -14.75 16.32 23.19
C ILE A 446 -16.28 16.38 23.19
N SER A 447 -16.94 16.12 22.06
CA SER A 447 -18.40 16.22 21.95
C SER A 447 -19.13 15.24 22.88
N HIS A 448 -18.60 14.03 23.11
CA HIS A 448 -19.25 13.06 24.00
C HIS A 448 -18.95 13.24 25.49
N LYS A 449 -17.91 14.00 25.86
CA LYS A 449 -17.38 14.01 27.24
C LYS A 449 -17.36 15.39 27.89
N THR A 450 -17.74 16.43 27.16
CA THR A 450 -17.68 17.82 27.64
C THR A 450 -18.88 18.60 27.13
N ASP A 451 -19.14 19.75 27.75
CA ASP A 451 -20.15 20.75 27.38
C ASP A 451 -19.58 21.86 26.48
N TRP A 452 -18.45 21.59 25.82
CA TRP A 452 -17.72 22.59 25.03
C TRP A 452 -18.49 23.04 23.79
N ASP A 453 -19.33 22.17 23.23
CA ASP A 453 -20.29 22.51 22.19
C ASP A 453 -21.18 23.68 22.63
N ASP A 454 -21.81 23.58 23.80
CA ASP A 454 -22.70 24.62 24.35
C ASP A 454 -21.92 25.91 24.67
N GLN A 455 -20.73 25.79 25.29
CA GLN A 455 -19.87 26.94 25.60
C GLN A 455 -19.38 27.67 24.35
N LEU A 456 -19.00 26.94 23.31
CA LEU A 456 -18.53 27.51 22.04
C LEU A 456 -19.67 28.13 21.23
N MET A 457 -20.87 27.54 21.25
CA MET A 457 -22.07 28.14 20.65
C MET A 457 -22.51 29.42 21.37
N ALA A 458 -22.22 29.56 22.67
CA ALA A 458 -22.48 30.77 23.44
C ALA A 458 -21.41 31.86 23.28
N ALA A 459 -20.26 31.57 22.64
CA ALA A 459 -19.19 32.53 22.46
C ALA A 459 -19.58 33.68 21.52
N GLU A 460 -19.05 34.89 21.74
CA GLU A 460 -19.30 36.05 20.86
C GLU A 460 -18.63 35.91 19.48
N ASN A 461 -17.62 35.04 19.35
CA ASN A 461 -16.89 34.84 18.11
C ASN A 461 -17.64 33.89 17.15
N PRO A 462 -18.02 34.33 15.93
CA PRO A 462 -18.79 33.50 14.99
C PRO A 462 -18.10 32.21 14.55
N GLU A 463 -16.76 32.16 14.48
CA GLU A 463 -16.03 30.96 14.13
C GLU A 463 -16.05 29.94 15.27
N LEU A 464 -16.01 30.40 16.53
CA LEU A 464 -16.17 29.51 17.69
C LEU A 464 -17.58 28.94 17.74
N GLN A 465 -18.61 29.74 17.46
CA GLN A 465 -19.99 29.26 17.37
C GLN A 465 -20.15 28.15 16.31
N LYS A 466 -19.48 28.32 15.16
CA LYS A 466 -19.48 27.32 14.09
C LYS A 466 -18.83 26.01 14.54
N VAL A 467 -17.71 26.07 15.28
CA VAL A 467 -17.09 24.87 15.87
C VAL A 467 -18.01 24.22 16.90
N GLY A 468 -18.63 24.99 17.78
CA GLY A 468 -19.61 24.49 18.75
C GLY A 468 -20.76 23.76 18.08
N LYS A 469 -21.30 24.31 16.98
CA LYS A 469 -22.33 23.66 16.18
C LYS A 469 -21.86 22.34 15.54
N ILE A 470 -20.63 22.28 15.03
CA ILE A 470 -20.07 21.03 14.50
C ILE A 470 -19.98 19.97 15.59
N LEU A 471 -19.49 20.34 16.79
CA LEU A 471 -19.41 19.42 17.93
C LEU A 471 -20.80 18.92 18.34
N LYS A 472 -21.80 19.81 18.37
CA LYS A 472 -23.20 19.43 18.65
C LYS A 472 -23.76 18.48 17.60
N ASP A 473 -23.49 18.75 16.32
CA ASP A 473 -23.99 17.95 15.20
C ASP A 473 -23.43 16.51 15.22
N ILE A 474 -22.27 16.27 15.84
CA ILE A 474 -21.65 14.96 15.97
C ILE A 474 -21.85 14.30 17.34
N GLU A 475 -22.44 15.01 18.31
CA GLU A 475 -22.77 14.46 19.63
C GLU A 475 -23.69 13.23 19.48
N GLY A 476 -23.37 12.15 20.19
CA GLY A 476 -24.14 10.90 20.11
C GLY A 476 -23.97 10.10 18.82
N LYS A 477 -23.15 10.55 17.86
CA LYS A 477 -22.84 9.82 16.61
C LYS A 477 -21.45 9.16 16.68
N ASP A 478 -21.34 7.96 16.12
CA ASP A 478 -20.04 7.32 15.85
C ASP A 478 -19.55 7.83 14.49
N ILE A 479 -18.56 8.72 14.53
CA ILE A 479 -17.94 9.27 13.32
C ILE A 479 -16.52 8.74 13.13
N LEU A 480 -15.95 8.04 14.12
CA LEU A 480 -14.63 7.45 13.99
C LEU A 480 -14.65 6.21 13.11
N ILE A 481 -15.64 5.33 13.32
CA ILE A 481 -15.64 3.99 12.74
C ILE A 481 -16.70 3.87 11.67
N GLN A 482 -16.25 3.69 10.43
CA GLN A 482 -17.13 3.38 9.32
C GLN A 482 -17.18 1.85 9.14
N ASP A 483 -18.31 1.22 9.47
CA ASP A 483 -18.41 -0.25 9.44
C ASP A 483 -19.71 -0.74 8.78
N HIS A 484 -19.58 -1.29 7.57
CA HIS A 484 -20.67 -2.04 6.94
C HIS A 484 -20.97 -3.37 7.65
N LYS A 485 -20.15 -3.78 8.63
CA LYS A 485 -20.16 -5.03 9.41
C LYS A 485 -19.89 -6.29 8.60
N THR A 486 -20.28 -6.29 7.33
CA THR A 486 -20.11 -7.37 6.36
C THR A 486 -20.17 -6.85 4.92
N ILE A 487 -19.53 -7.53 3.98
CA ILE A 487 -19.50 -7.13 2.57
C ILE A 487 -20.87 -7.28 1.90
N VAL A 488 -21.73 -8.18 2.39
CA VAL A 488 -23.11 -8.37 1.89
C VAL A 488 -24.11 -7.35 2.42
N ASN A 489 -23.64 -6.24 3.00
CA ASN A 489 -24.51 -5.14 3.44
C ASN A 489 -25.26 -4.55 2.23
N PRO A 490 -26.61 -4.43 2.25
CA PRO A 490 -27.38 -3.90 1.11
C PRO A 490 -26.96 -2.50 0.62
N ASN A 491 -26.34 -1.69 1.49
CA ASN A 491 -25.84 -0.37 1.14
C ASN A 491 -24.45 -0.41 0.46
N ASN A 492 -23.83 -1.59 0.36
CA ASN A 492 -22.55 -1.78 -0.31
C ASN A 492 -22.73 -1.82 -1.83
N ASN A 493 -22.62 -0.64 -2.44
CA ASN A 493 -22.76 -0.45 -3.88
C ASN A 493 -21.59 -1.00 -4.71
N VAL A 494 -20.59 -1.65 -4.11
CA VAL A 494 -19.42 -2.20 -4.81
C VAL A 494 -19.14 -3.65 -4.43
N ILE A 495 -20.16 -4.37 -3.93
CA ILE A 495 -20.07 -5.76 -3.48
C ILE A 495 -19.40 -6.70 -4.49
N TRP A 496 -19.64 -6.50 -5.79
CA TRP A 496 -19.09 -7.32 -6.87
C TRP A 496 -17.57 -7.24 -7.00
N ASN A 497 -16.91 -6.24 -6.40
CA ASN A 497 -15.46 -6.13 -6.39
C ASN A 497 -14.82 -7.23 -5.53
N TYR A 498 -15.54 -7.79 -4.56
CA TYR A 498 -14.97 -8.62 -3.49
C TYR A 498 -15.31 -10.10 -3.61
N MET A 499 -16.18 -10.50 -4.53
CA MET A 499 -16.68 -11.86 -4.63
C MET A 499 -16.96 -12.28 -6.08
N ALA A 500 -16.98 -13.59 -6.30
CA ALA A 500 -17.27 -14.19 -7.59
C ALA A 500 -18.25 -15.35 -7.44
N ASP A 501 -19.08 -15.55 -8.47
CA ASP A 501 -19.98 -16.70 -8.62
C ASP A 501 -19.19 -18.02 -8.66
N ILE A 502 -19.62 -19.01 -7.89
CA ILE A 502 -18.92 -20.29 -7.75
C ILE A 502 -19.17 -21.23 -8.94
N GLU A 503 -20.30 -21.11 -9.63
CA GLU A 503 -20.69 -22.05 -10.71
C GLU A 503 -19.71 -21.96 -11.90
N GLY A 504 -19.26 -20.73 -12.19
CA GLY A 504 -18.25 -20.44 -13.21
C GLY A 504 -16.80 -20.48 -12.71
N SER A 505 -16.55 -20.73 -11.43
CA SER A 505 -15.22 -20.62 -10.85
C SER A 505 -14.41 -21.92 -11.01
N ARG A 506 -13.34 -21.84 -11.82
CA ARG A 506 -12.35 -22.92 -11.95
C ARG A 506 -11.63 -23.19 -10.63
N PHE A 507 -11.34 -22.13 -9.87
CA PHE A 507 -10.76 -22.26 -8.53
C PHE A 507 -11.67 -23.07 -7.62
N TYR A 508 -12.96 -22.70 -7.55
CA TYR A 508 -13.90 -23.41 -6.71
C TYR A 508 -14.03 -24.87 -7.12
N ARG A 509 -14.13 -25.16 -8.42
CA ARG A 509 -14.30 -26.53 -8.92
C ARG A 509 -13.14 -27.46 -8.56
N TRP A 510 -11.90 -27.02 -8.76
CA TRP A 510 -10.73 -27.90 -8.74
C TRP A 510 -9.85 -27.76 -7.50
N PHE A 511 -9.80 -26.57 -6.91
CA PHE A 511 -8.80 -26.23 -5.89
C PHE A 511 -9.40 -25.89 -4.55
N ALA A 512 -10.57 -25.26 -4.49
CA ALA A 512 -11.14 -24.82 -3.22
C ALA A 512 -11.48 -25.99 -2.28
N LYS A 513 -11.25 -25.78 -0.99
CA LYS A 513 -11.82 -26.59 0.08
C LYS A 513 -13.35 -26.46 0.01
N LYS A 514 -14.04 -27.60 -0.01
CA LYS A 514 -15.50 -27.64 0.01
C LYS A 514 -16.00 -27.50 1.44
N GLN A 515 -17.09 -26.75 1.60
CA GLN A 515 -17.85 -26.61 2.84
C GLN A 515 -19.06 -27.53 2.79
#